data_AF-A0A7W7SPE8-F1
#
_entry.id   AF-A0A7W7SPE8-F1
#
_cell.length_a   1.000
_cell.length_b   1.000
_cell.length_c   1.000
_cell.angle_alpha   90.00
_cell.angle_beta   90.00
_cell.angle_gamma   90.00
#
_symmetry.space_group_name_H-M   'P 1'
#
loop_
_entity.id
_entity.type
_entity.pdbx_description
1 polymer ?
#
loop_
_entity_poly.entity_id
_entity_poly.type
_entity_poly.pdbx_seq_one_letter_code
_entity_poly.pdbx_strand_id
1 'polypeptide(L)' 'MQFRGECALVFRVISVCKKDTYRGWAWITGYVLDQAGLAVEKREIFVMKSGLRPVASKPAAKAVQGRRV' A
#
# COMPACT_ATOMS: atom_id res chain seq x y z
N MET A 1 -2.98 16.43 -4.14
CA MET A 1 -3.77 15.18 -4.25
C MET A 1 -4.22 14.77 -2.86
N GLN A 2 -5.43 15.15 -2.45
CA GLN A 2 -5.99 14.86 -1.12
C GLN A 2 -7.13 13.87 -1.32
N PHE A 3 -7.01 12.67 -0.75
CA PHE A 3 -8.10 11.70 -0.70
C PHE A 3 -9.19 12.27 0.21
N ARG A 4 -10.18 12.97 -0.39
CA ARG A 4 -11.38 13.41 0.31
C ARG A 4 -12.39 12.26 0.30
N GLY A 5 -12.73 11.78 1.50
CA GLY A 5 -14.02 11.19 1.88
C GLY A 5 -14.53 9.99 1.08
N GLU A 6 -14.74 8.87 1.78
CA GLU A 6 -15.49 7.67 1.36
C GLU A 6 -14.96 6.84 0.16
N CYS A 7 -13.94 7.30 -0.57
CA CYS A 7 -13.28 6.50 -1.60
C CYS A 7 -12.33 5.46 -0.97
N ALA A 8 -12.86 4.33 -0.51
CA ALA A 8 -12.04 3.17 -0.18
C ALA A 8 -11.38 2.66 -1.48
N LEU A 9 -10.11 3.04 -1.70
CA LEU A 9 -9.33 2.52 -2.82
C LEU A 9 -8.59 1.26 -2.36
N VAL A 10 -8.65 0.22 -3.19
CA VAL A 10 -7.86 -0.99 -2.95
C VAL A 10 -6.49 -0.80 -3.59
N PHE A 11 -5.44 -0.90 -2.78
CA PHE A 11 -4.07 -0.71 -3.22
C PHE A 11 -3.27 -1.98 -3.02
N ARG A 12 -2.72 -2.54 -4.11
CA ARG A 12 -1.80 -3.67 -4.02
C ARG A 12 -0.37 -3.14 -3.86
N VAL A 13 0.16 -3.29 -2.65
CA VAL A 13 1.53 -2.89 -2.31
C VAL A 13 2.52 -3.85 -2.96
N ILE A 14 3.53 -3.31 -3.66
CA ILE A 14 4.64 -4.09 -4.23
C ILE A 14 5.98 -3.74 -3.58
N SER A 15 6.11 -2.54 -3.04
CA SER A 15 7.33 -2.09 -2.36
C SER A 15 6.97 -1.12 -1.24
N VAL A 16 7.72 -1.22 -0.13
CA VAL A 16 7.64 -0.30 1.00
C VAL A 16 9.03 0.26 1.21
N CYS A 17 9.16 1.58 1.05
CA CYS A 17 10.42 2.25 1.37
C CYS A 17 10.57 2.32 2.90
N LYS A 18 11.71 1.85 3.41
CA LYS A 18 12.04 1.86 4.85
C LYS A 18 12.55 3.22 5.35
N LYS A 19 12.52 4.27 4.52
CA LYS A 19 13.02 5.60 4.91
C LYS A 19 12.06 6.22 5.92
N ASP A 20 12.43 6.18 7.21
CA ASP A 20 11.70 6.81 8.31
C ASP A 20 11.75 8.33 8.15
N THR A 21 10.88 8.86 7.29
CA THR A 21 10.77 10.31 7.09
C THR A 21 9.95 10.92 8.23
N TYR A 22 8.92 10.21 8.69
CA TYR A 22 8.11 10.55 9.86
C TYR A 22 7.66 9.28 10.56
N ARG A 23 7.67 9.27 11.90
CA ARG A 23 7.30 8.09 12.70
C ARG A 23 5.89 7.61 12.34
N GLY A 24 5.78 6.32 11.99
CA GLY A 24 4.50 5.70 11.64
C GLY A 24 4.04 5.94 10.20
N TRP A 25 4.74 6.78 9.43
CA TRP A 25 4.49 6.96 8.01
C TRP A 25 5.42 6.08 7.16
N ALA A 26 4.98 5.73 5.97
CA ALA A 26 5.83 5.10 4.98
C ALA A 26 5.45 5.55 3.57
N TRP A 27 6.48 5.62 2.74
CA TRP A 27 6.32 5.63 1.29
C TRP A 27 6.07 4.22 0.82
N ILE A 28 4.94 4.01 0.13
CA ILE A 28 4.59 2.74 -0.48
C ILE A 28 4.39 2.93 -1.98
N THR A 29 4.89 1.96 -2.74
CA THR A 29 4.68 1.88 -4.19
C THR A 29 3.83 0.67 -4.47
N GLY A 30 2.89 0.80 -5.40
CA GLY A 30 1.90 -0.24 -5.68
C GLY A 30 0.95 0.13 -6.80
N TYR A 31 -0.05 -0.71 -6.96
CA TYR A 31 -1.08 -0.55 -7.99
C TYR A 31 -2.42 -0.20 -7.35
N VAL A 32 -3.09 0.80 -7.93
CA VAL A 32 -4.51 1.02 -7.69
C VAL A 32 -5.27 -0.07 -8.42
N LEU A 33 -6.19 -0.73 -7.71
CA LEU A 33 -7.07 -1.73 -8.29
C LEU A 33 -8.42 -1.12 -8.64
N ASP A 34 -9.01 -1.57 -9.75
CA ASP A 34 -10.40 -1.30 -10.08
C ASP A 34 -11.37 -2.22 -9.29
N GLN A 35 -12.66 -2.10 -9.59
CA GLN A 35 -13.70 -2.94 -8.99
C GLN A 35 -13.56 -4.43 -9.35
N ALA A 36 -12.88 -4.76 -10.45
CA ALA A 36 -12.58 -6.13 -10.87
C ALA A 36 -11.28 -6.69 -10.24
N GLY A 37 -10.54 -5.86 -9.48
CA GLY A 37 -9.26 -6.23 -8.88
C GLY A 37 -8.08 -6.18 -9.85
N LEU A 38 -8.25 -5.56 -11.01
CA LEU A 38 -7.19 -5.37 -12.01
C LEU A 38 -6.37 -4.12 -11.71
N ALA A 39 -5.06 -4.22 -11.94
CA ALA A 39 -4.15 -3.11 -11.75
C ALA A 39 -4.33 -2.09 -12.87
N VAL A 40 -4.93 -0.94 -12.55
CA VAL A 40 -5.20 0.13 -13.52
C VAL A 40 -4.09 1.16 -13.56
N GLU A 41 -3.44 1.43 -12.43
CA GLU A 41 -2.43 2.49 -12.34
C GLU A 41 -1.36 2.17 -11.29
N LYS A 42 -0.09 2.45 -11.61
CA LYS A 42 1.01 2.39 -10.65
C LYS A 42 1.17 3.75 -9.95
N ARG A 43 1.14 3.76 -8.62
CA ARG A 43 1.35 4.97 -7.82
C ARG A 43 2.35 4.76 -6.70
N GLU A 44 3.00 5.84 -6.33
CA GLU A 44 3.74 5.98 -5.08
C GLU A 44 3.00 6.96 -4.17
N ILE A 45 2.71 6.54 -2.94
CA ILE A 45 1.93 7.33 -1.99
C ILE A 45 2.59 7.33 -0.61
N PHE A 46 2.43 8.44 0.12
CA PHE A 46 2.87 8.58 1.49
C PHE A 46 1.68 8.38 2.43
N VAL A 47 1.71 7.32 3.24
CA VAL A 47 0.58 6.90 4.07
C VAL A 47 0.99 6.61 5.51
N MET A 48 0.05 6.81 6.43
CA MET A 48 0.19 6.40 7.82
C MET A 48 -0.17 4.92 7.97
N LYS A 49 0.76 4.11 8.49
CA LYS A 49 0.58 2.65 8.59
C LYS A 49 -0.61 2.24 9.45
N SER A 50 -0.93 2.99 10.51
CA SER A 50 -2.05 2.72 11.41
C SER A 50 -3.42 2.94 10.76
N GLY A 51 -3.50 3.72 9.68
CA GLY A 51 -4.74 3.96 8.94
C GLY A 51 -5.04 2.90 7.87
N LEU A 52 -4.11 1.98 7.60
CA LEU A 52 -4.27 0.96 6.59
C LEU A 52 -5.08 -0.22 7.14
N ARG A 53 -6.10 -0.65 6.39
CA ARG A 53 -6.83 -1.88 6.68
C ARG A 53 -6.39 -2.97 5.70
N PRO A 54 -5.94 -4.14 6.18
CA PRO A 54 -5.63 -5.25 5.29
C PRO A 54 -6.91 -5.75 4.64
N VAL A 55 -6.97 -5.68 3.31
CA VAL A 55 -8.01 -6.35 2.53
C VAL A 55 -7.58 -7.80 2.41
N ALA A 56 -8.49 -8.74 2.72
CA ALA A 56 -8.25 -10.17 2.56
C ALA A 56 -7.91 -10.45 1.09
N SER A 57 -6.61 -10.47 0.81
CA SER A 57 -6.09 -10.81 -0.50
C SER A 57 -6.16 -12.34 -0.58
N LYS A 58 -6.67 -12.88 -1.68
CA LYS A 58 -6.42 -14.30 -2.02
C LYS A 58 -4.90 -14.51 -1.86
N PRO A 59 -4.42 -15.48 -1.06
CA PRO A 59 -3.06 -15.48 -0.54
C PRO A 59 -2.06 -15.51 -1.69
N ALA A 60 -1.46 -14.36 -1.99
CA ALA A 60 -0.26 -14.29 -2.79
C ALA A 60 0.91 -14.49 -1.82
N ALA A 61 1.75 -15.46 -2.14
CA ALA A 61 2.82 -15.98 -1.31
C ALA A 61 3.57 -14.88 -0.53
N LYS A 62 3.48 -14.98 0.80
CA LYS A 62 4.38 -14.44 1.84
C LYS A 62 5.43 -13.46 1.27
N ALA A 63 5.13 -12.17 1.30
CA ALA A 63 6.16 -11.15 1.09
C ALA A 63 7.24 -11.38 2.16
N VAL A 64 8.40 -11.88 1.71
CA VAL A 64 9.61 -12.05 2.52
C VAL A 64 9.93 -10.67 3.09
N GLN A 65 9.52 -10.43 4.32
CA GLN A 65 9.90 -9.23 5.05
C GLN A 65 11.35 -9.44 5.49
N GLY A 66 12.25 -9.28 4.52
CA GLY A 66 13.69 -9.37 4.67
C GLY A 66 14.17 -8.41 5.75
N ARG A 67 14.37 -9.00 6.92
CA ARG A 67 15.21 -8.53 8.02
C ARG A 67 16.61 -8.33 7.44
N ARG A 68 17.02 -7.07 7.27
CA ARG A 68 18.42 -6.74 7.00
C ARG A 68 19.12 -6.78 8.35
N VAL A 69 19.98 -7.79 8.53
CA VAL A 69 21.04 -7.83 9.54
C VAL A 69 22.21 -6.97 9.06
#